data_AF-A0A945CFZ2-F1
#
_entry.id   AF-A0A945CFZ2-F1
#
_cell.length_a   1.000
_cell.length_b   1.000
_cell.length_c   1.000
_cell.angle_alpha   90.00
_cell.angle_beta   90.00
_cell.angle_gamma   90.00
#
_symmetry.space_group_name_H-M   'P 1'
#
loop_
_entity.id
_entity.type
_entity.pdbx_description
1 polymer ?
#
loop_
_entity_poly.entity_id
_entity_poly.type
_entity_poly.pdbx_seq_one_letter_code
_entity_poly.pdbx_strand_id
1 'polypeptide(L)'
;TAAELDRALSVGPRLIGVNNRDLKSFETSLETTFELLEKIPSQVTTVSESGIDSRADIERLEAACVDAVLIGEALMRQTDIGAKVRELLGSQ
;
A
#
# COMPACT_ATOMS: atom_id res chain seq x y z
N THR A 1 -8.81 1.96 8.76
CA THR A 1 -10.28 2.15 8.73
C THR A 1 -10.66 3.60 8.49
N ALA A 2 -11.91 3.92 8.13
CA ALA A 2 -12.34 5.31 7.93
C ALA A 2 -12.18 6.18 9.21
N ALA A 3 -12.54 5.64 10.37
CA ALA A 3 -12.42 6.36 11.64
C ALA A 3 -10.95 6.64 12.04
N GLU A 4 -10.02 5.73 11.72
CA GLU A 4 -8.59 5.98 11.92
C GLU A 4 -8.05 7.01 10.93
N LEU A 5 -8.54 6.99 9.69
CA LEU A 5 -8.17 7.98 8.69
C LEU A 5 -8.58 9.39 9.12
N ASP A 6 -9.82 9.59 9.58
CA ASP A 6 -10.29 10.89 10.07
C ASP A 6 -9.40 11.43 11.20
N ARG A 7 -9.04 10.55 12.14
CA ARG A 7 -8.11 10.90 13.23
C ARG A 7 -6.71 11.24 12.71
N ALA A 8 -6.20 10.48 11.75
CA ALA A 8 -4.89 10.71 11.17
C ALA A 8 -4.85 12.03 10.38
N LEU A 9 -5.90 12.35 9.62
CA LEU A 9 -6.01 13.63 8.90
C LEU A 9 -6.08 14.84 9.83
N SER A 10 -6.65 14.68 11.03
CA SER A 10 -6.81 15.78 12.00
C SER A 10 -5.48 16.38 12.49
N VAL A 11 -4.36 15.65 12.35
CA VAL A 11 -3.03 16.12 12.74
C VAL A 11 -2.22 16.74 11.59
N GLY A 12 -2.83 16.93 10.41
CA GLY A 12 -2.16 17.54 9.24
C GLY A 12 -0.97 16.72 8.72
N PRO A 13 -1.15 15.43 8.42
CA PRO A 13 -0.07 14.55 8.02
C PRO A 13 0.45 14.93 6.64
N ARG A 14 1.75 14.74 6.41
CA ARG A 14 2.33 14.77 5.05
C ARG A 14 2.25 13.42 4.34
N LEU A 15 2.06 12.35 5.11
CA LEU A 15 2.03 10.98 4.63
C LEU A 15 1.00 10.17 5.41
N ILE A 16 0.23 9.34 4.71
CA ILE A 16 -0.69 8.36 5.28
C ILE A 16 -0.34 6.98 4.75
N GLY A 17 -0.12 6.03 5.66
CA GLY A 17 -0.04 4.61 5.36
C GLY A 17 -1.42 3.96 5.47
N VAL A 18 -1.83 3.21 4.46
CA VAL A 18 -3.01 2.36 4.49
C VAL A 18 -2.57 0.90 4.56
N ASN A 19 -2.79 0.29 5.72
CA ASN A 19 -2.50 -1.12 5.91
C ASN A 19 -3.68 -1.98 5.46
N ASN A 20 -3.47 -2.76 4.42
CA ASN A 20 -4.46 -3.66 3.84
C ASN A 20 -4.74 -4.89 4.69
N ARG A 21 -3.96 -5.13 5.76
CA ARG A 21 -4.14 -6.24 6.70
C ARG A 21 -4.95 -5.79 7.92
N ASP A 22 -6.11 -6.41 8.13
CA ASP A 22 -6.84 -6.28 9.38
C ASP A 22 -6.04 -7.00 10.50
N LEU A 23 -5.68 -6.29 11.56
CA LEU A 23 -4.84 -6.84 12.64
C LEU A 23 -5.60 -7.72 13.63
N LYS A 24 -6.93 -7.81 13.54
CA LYS A 24 -7.79 -8.69 14.34
C LYS A 24 -8.07 -10.00 13.61
N SER A 25 -8.41 -9.95 12.32
CA SER A 25 -8.71 -11.14 11.52
C SER A 25 -7.52 -11.69 10.73
N PHE A 26 -6.48 -10.88 10.53
CA PHE A 26 -5.33 -11.13 9.63
C PHE A 26 -5.69 -11.26 8.15
N GLU A 27 -6.94 -10.99 7.78
CA GLU A 27 -7.34 -10.90 6.38
C GLU A 27 -6.66 -9.70 5.73
N THR A 28 -6.22 -9.88 4.48
CA THR A 28 -5.51 -8.83 3.73
C THR A 28 -6.24 -8.56 2.42
N SER A 29 -6.58 -7.30 2.15
CA SER A 29 -7.28 -6.88 0.93
C SER A 29 -6.85 -5.48 0.48
N LEU A 30 -6.38 -5.37 -0.77
CA LEU A 30 -6.04 -4.08 -1.41
C LEU A 30 -7.24 -3.14 -1.53
N GLU A 31 -8.46 -3.67 -1.48
CA GLU A 31 -9.69 -2.86 -1.52
C GLU A 31 -9.72 -1.84 -0.36
N THR A 32 -9.09 -2.17 0.78
CA THR A 32 -8.94 -1.24 1.91
C THR A 32 -8.23 0.05 1.50
N THR A 33 -7.19 -0.06 0.66
CA THR A 33 -6.51 1.13 0.11
C THR A 33 -7.44 1.91 -0.79
N PHE A 34 -8.11 1.26 -1.75
CA PHE A 34 -8.97 1.95 -2.71
C PHE A 34 -10.15 2.67 -2.05
N GLU A 35 -10.79 2.04 -1.07
CA GLU A 35 -11.89 2.64 -0.31
C GLU A 35 -11.48 3.88 0.50
N LEU A 36 -10.26 3.88 1.05
CA LEU A 36 -9.76 4.97 1.87
C LEU A 36 -9.12 6.09 1.05
N LEU A 37 -8.57 5.76 -0.11
CA LEU A 37 -7.88 6.70 -0.98
C LEU A 37 -8.76 7.88 -1.41
N GLU A 38 -10.06 7.64 -1.66
CA GLU A 38 -11.03 8.68 -2.03
C GLU A 38 -11.18 9.79 -0.97
N LYS A 39 -10.77 9.52 0.26
CA LYS A 39 -10.86 10.46 1.40
C LYS A 39 -9.53 11.11 1.74
N ILE A 40 -8.43 10.66 1.13
CA ILE A 40 -7.10 11.20 1.37
C ILE A 40 -6.91 12.43 0.48
N PRO A 41 -6.60 13.62 1.03
CA PRO A 41 -6.31 14.79 0.21
C PRO A 41 -5.11 14.56 -0.70
N SER A 42 -5.17 15.03 -1.95
CA SER A 42 -4.14 14.77 -2.96
C SER A 42 -2.75 15.33 -2.63
N GLN A 43 -2.63 16.27 -1.69
CA GLN A 43 -1.35 16.77 -1.20
C GLN A 43 -0.67 15.86 -0.17
N VAL A 44 -1.37 14.83 0.32
CA VAL A 44 -0.86 13.87 1.30
C VAL A 44 -0.33 12.65 0.55
N THR A 45 0.94 12.33 0.75
CA THR A 45 1.53 11.13 0.16
C THR A 45 0.86 9.87 0.73
N THR A 46 0.34 9.01 -0.15
CA THR A 46 -0.31 7.76 0.24
C THR A 46 0.62 6.57 0.04
N VAL A 47 0.76 5.74 1.08
CA VAL A 47 1.53 4.49 1.05
C VAL A 47 0.58 3.31 1.25
N SER A 48 0.52 2.38 0.30
CA SER A 48 -0.21 1.11 0.47
C SER A 48 0.70 0.05 1.09
N GLU A 49 0.23 -0.63 2.13
CA GLU A 49 1.00 -1.60 2.89
C GLU A 49 0.28 -2.95 2.96
N SER A 50 1.04 -4.05 2.95
CA SER A 50 0.53 -5.44 2.99
C SER A 50 -0.27 -5.87 1.75
N GLY A 51 -0.22 -7.16 1.41
CA GLY A 51 -1.02 -7.74 0.33
C GLY A 51 -0.56 -7.42 -1.09
N ILE A 52 0.73 -7.07 -1.23
CA ILE A 52 1.36 -6.70 -2.50
C ILE A 52 2.42 -7.75 -2.79
N ASP A 53 2.14 -8.67 -3.71
CA ASP A 53 3.00 -9.82 -3.98
C ASP A 53 3.50 -9.85 -5.43
N SER A 54 2.87 -9.08 -6.32
CA SER A 54 3.13 -9.12 -7.75
C SER A 54 3.21 -7.72 -8.38
N ARG A 55 3.78 -7.66 -9.59
CA ARG A 55 3.75 -6.45 -10.41
C ARG A 55 2.32 -5.99 -10.73
N ALA A 56 1.40 -6.93 -10.93
CA ALA A 56 0.00 -6.62 -11.20
C ALA A 56 -0.68 -5.87 -10.02
N ASP A 57 -0.32 -6.20 -8.78
CA ASP A 57 -0.81 -5.48 -7.60
C ASP A 57 -0.33 -4.02 -7.60
N ILE A 58 0.95 -3.81 -7.95
CA ILE A 58 1.53 -2.47 -8.07
C ILE A 58 0.86 -1.69 -9.20
N GLU A 59 0.60 -2.30 -10.35
CA GLU A 59 -0.09 -1.64 -11.47
C GLU A 59 -1.50 -1.19 -11.10
N ARG A 60 -2.23 -2.00 -10.32
CA ARG A 60 -3.55 -1.60 -9.79
C ARG A 60 -3.44 -0.40 -8.85
N LEU A 61 -2.43 -0.37 -7.99
CA LEU A 61 -2.19 0.74 -7.06
C LEU A 61 -1.73 2.02 -7.78
N GLU A 62 -0.83 1.89 -8.76
CA GLU A 62 -0.38 2.99 -9.63
C GLU A 62 -1.56 3.59 -10.41
N ALA A 63 -2.43 2.74 -10.99
CA ALA A 63 -3.62 3.19 -11.72
C ALA A 63 -4.63 3.94 -10.85
N ALA A 64 -4.62 3.67 -9.54
CA ALA A 64 -5.43 4.39 -8.55
C ALA A 64 -4.75 5.67 -8.03
N CYS A 65 -3.55 6.02 -8.51
CA CYS A 65 -2.74 7.16 -8.04
C CYS A 65 -2.22 7.01 -6.60
N VAL A 66 -1.91 5.79 -6.15
CA VAL A 66 -1.15 5.58 -4.91
C VAL A 66 0.31 5.95 -5.13
N ASP A 67 0.90 6.76 -4.23
CA ASP A 67 2.25 7.30 -4.42
C ASP A 67 3.37 6.29 -4.14
N ALA A 68 3.15 5.38 -3.18
CA ALA A 68 4.17 4.42 -2.76
C ALA A 68 3.60 3.12 -2.21
N VAL A 69 4.45 2.09 -2.14
CA VAL A 69 4.14 0.78 -1.57
C VAL A 69 5.17 0.37 -0.53
N LEU A 70 4.73 -0.30 0.53
CA LEU A 70 5.59 -0.92 1.53
C LEU A 70 5.45 -2.45 1.44
N ILE A 71 6.53 -3.11 1.03
CA ILE A 71 6.55 -4.56 0.77
C ILE A 71 7.62 -5.21 1.64
N GLY A 72 7.21 -6.16 2.47
CA GLY A 72 8.13 -6.91 3.35
C GLY A 72 8.13 -8.40 3.02
N GLU A 73 7.05 -9.08 3.36
CA GLU A 73 6.93 -10.54 3.28
C GLU A 73 7.25 -11.12 1.89
N ALA A 74 6.72 -10.52 0.82
CA ALA A 74 6.98 -10.94 -0.56
C ALA A 74 8.48 -10.89 -0.93
N LEU A 75 9.22 -9.90 -0.40
CA LEU A 75 10.66 -9.76 -0.60
C LEU A 75 11.44 -10.78 0.24
N MET A 76 11.07 -10.93 1.51
CA MET A 76 11.80 -11.78 2.47
C MET A 76 11.69 -13.28 2.17
N ARG A 77 10.67 -13.71 1.42
CA ARG A 77 10.49 -15.11 1.00
C ARG A 77 11.39 -15.52 -0.17
N GLN A 78 12.09 -14.58 -0.81
CA GLN A 78 12.87 -14.83 -2.02
C GLN A 78 14.33 -15.08 -1.71
N THR A 79 14.94 -16.02 -2.46
CA THR A 79 16.39 -16.24 -2.39
C THR A 79 17.17 -15.08 -3.00
N ASP A 80 16.66 -14.49 -4.09
CA ASP A 80 17.21 -13.28 -4.71
C ASP A 80 16.21 -12.12 -4.56
N ILE A 81 16.43 -11.29 -3.54
CA ILE A 81 15.62 -10.10 -3.27
C ILE A 81 15.71 -9.10 -4.44
N GLY A 82 16.89 -8.95 -5.05
CA GLY A 82 17.11 -8.02 -6.15
C GLY A 82 16.29 -8.39 -7.38
N ALA A 83 16.20 -9.69 -7.69
CA ALA A 83 15.32 -10.18 -8.75
C ALA A 83 13.85 -9.86 -8.48
N LYS A 84 13.38 -10.05 -7.24
CA LYS A 84 11.99 -9.71 -6.89
C LYS A 84 11.71 -8.22 -6.95
N VAL A 85 12.65 -7.37 -6.51
CA VAL A 85 12.51 -5.92 -6.64
C VAL A 85 12.43 -5.50 -8.11
N ARG A 86 13.27 -6.07 -8.99
CA ARG A 86 13.22 -5.82 -10.44
C ARG A 86 11.87 -6.19 -11.05
N GLU A 87 11.36 -7.38 -10.71
CA GLU A 87 10.01 -7.83 -11.10
C GLU A 87 8.93 -6.82 -10.69
N LEU A 88 8.92 -6.41 -9.42
CA LEU A 88 7.93 -5.48 -8.87
C LEU A 88 8.03 -4.08 -9.49
N LEU A 89 9.24 -3.61 -9.79
CA LEU A 89 9.48 -2.33 -10.47
C LEU A 89 9.24 -2.39 -11.99
N GLY A 90 8.89 -3.55 -12.56
CA GLY A 90 8.75 -3.73 -14.02
C GLY A 90 10.06 -3.49 -14.79
N SER A 91 11.19 -3.55 -14.09
CA SER A 91 12.52 -3.28 -14.64
C SER A 91 13.18 -4.62 -14.99
N GLN A 92 13.40 -4.90 -16.28
CA GLN A 92 14.11 -6.10 -16.73
C GLN A 92 15.60 -6.05 -16.34
#